data_AF-A0AB72Z4W2-F1
#
_entry.id   AF-A0AB72Z4W2-F1
#
_cell.length_a   1.000
_cell.length_b   1.000
_cell.length_c   1.000
_cell.angle_alpha   90.00
_cell.angle_beta   90.00
_cell.angle_gamma   90.00
#
_symmetry.space_group_name_H-M   'P 1'
#
loop_
_entity.id
_entity.type
_entity.pdbx_description
1 polymer ?
#
loop_
_entity_poly.entity_id
_entity_poly.type
_entity_poly.pdbx_seq_one_letter_code
_entity_poly.pdbx_strand_id
1 'polypeptide(L)'
;MRYLNYDERVRVLIELKVDLSGKLEMMENEEELLCRQKHDFASAWSNAKTEDAYRKLNEAVRKKIKETTEYARDIDEKITARIKRIEAAYKAEYQSNRSYTWRIAEIDPIKFKQKYNERLNQLSYLSCDGSVKTRLIKEFRQNNFLK
;
A
#
# COMPACT_ATOMS: atom_id res chain seq x y z
N MET A 1 5.89 -8.15 -20.33
CA MET A 1 5.44 -7.83 -18.95
C MET A 1 5.65 -6.34 -18.75
N ARG A 2 4.61 -5.54 -18.45
CA ARG A 2 4.73 -4.07 -18.28
C ARG A 2 5.25 -3.78 -16.87
N TYR A 3 6.28 -2.93 -16.74
CA TYR A 3 6.76 -2.47 -15.44
C TYR A 3 5.77 -1.47 -14.82
N LEU A 4 5.40 -1.69 -13.56
CA LEU A 4 4.54 -0.79 -12.79
C LEU A 4 5.32 0.41 -12.28
N ASN A 5 4.75 1.60 -12.40
CA ASN A 5 5.31 2.84 -11.86
C ASN A 5 5.17 2.89 -10.31
N TYR A 6 5.71 3.90 -9.62
CA TYR A 6 5.64 3.95 -8.16
C TYR A 6 4.20 3.97 -7.63
N ASP A 7 3.31 4.76 -8.23
CA ASP A 7 1.91 4.90 -7.79
C ASP A 7 1.14 3.60 -7.99
N GLU A 8 1.36 2.92 -9.13
CA GLU A 8 0.78 1.62 -9.43
C GLU A 8 1.27 0.55 -8.45
N ARG A 9 2.57 0.55 -8.13
CA ARG A 9 3.15 -0.38 -7.14
C ARG A 9 2.57 -0.17 -5.75
N VAL A 10 2.42 1.08 -5.31
CA VAL A 10 1.81 1.41 -4.01
C VAL A 10 0.34 0.99 -4.00
N ARG A 11 -0.40 1.27 -5.08
CA ARG A 11 -1.82 0.89 -5.18
C ARG A 11 -2.03 -0.61 -5.02
N VAL A 12 -1.30 -1.43 -5.78
CA VAL A 12 -1.40 -2.90 -5.69
C VAL A 12 -1.09 -3.41 -4.28
N LEU A 13 -0.10 -2.82 -3.61
CA LEU A 13 0.24 -3.19 -2.24
C LEU A 13 -0.83 -2.76 -1.22
N ILE A 14 -1.48 -1.61 -1.44
CA ILE A 14 -2.60 -1.17 -0.60
C ILE A 14 -3.81 -2.09 -0.79
N GLU A 15 -4.16 -2.44 -2.03
CA GLU A 15 -5.25 -3.39 -2.31
C GLU A 15 -5.00 -4.73 -1.62
N LEU A 16 -3.79 -5.28 -1.75
CA LEU A 16 -3.40 -6.51 -1.07
C LEU A 16 -3.50 -6.39 0.46
N LYS A 17 -3.08 -5.25 1.02
CA LYS A 17 -3.18 -4.98 2.45
C LYS A 17 -4.64 -4.94 2.93
N VAL A 18 -5.53 -4.30 2.17
CA VAL A 18 -6.97 -4.25 2.48
C VAL A 18 -7.58 -5.65 2.47
N ASP A 19 -7.29 -6.45 1.43
CA ASP A 19 -7.79 -7.82 1.32
C ASP A 19 -7.29 -8.70 2.48
N LEU A 20 -6.02 -8.55 2.88
CA LEU A 20 -5.46 -9.26 4.04
C LEU A 20 -6.10 -8.82 5.35
N SER A 21 -6.34 -7.52 5.53
CA SER A 21 -6.95 -6.97 6.74
C SER A 21 -8.39 -7.47 6.92
N GLY A 22 -9.17 -7.50 5.83
CA GLY A 22 -10.55 -8.02 5.88
C GLY A 22 -10.58 -9.52 6.21
N LYS A 23 -9.66 -10.31 5.67
CA LYS A 23 -9.53 -11.73 6.02
C LYS A 23 -9.10 -11.94 7.48
N LEU A 24 -8.19 -11.12 7.99
CA LEU A 24 -7.77 -11.14 9.39
C LEU A 24 -8.94 -10.88 10.34
N GLU A 25 -9.73 -9.85 10.07
CA GLU A 25 -10.92 -9.52 10.86
C GLU A 25 -11.95 -10.66 10.83
N MET A 26 -12.17 -11.29 9.68
CA MET A 26 -13.03 -12.49 9.59
C MET A 26 -12.50 -13.63 10.46
N MET A 27 -11.19 -13.89 10.46
CA MET A 27 -10.59 -14.95 11.29
C MET A 27 -10.70 -14.66 12.79
N GLU A 28 -10.49 -13.41 13.21
CA GLU A 28 -10.66 -12.99 14.60
C GLU A 28 -12.13 -13.13 15.05
N ASN A 29 -13.09 -12.77 14.18
CA ASN A 29 -14.52 -12.95 14.44
C ASN A 29 -14.94 -14.43 14.51
N GLU A 30 -14.38 -15.28 13.65
CA GLU A 30 -14.60 -16.74 13.69
C GLU A 30 -14.02 -17.36 14.97
N GLU A 31 -12.85 -16.90 15.44
CA GLU A 31 -12.30 -17.32 16.74
C GLU A 31 -13.26 -16.98 17.87
N GLU A 32 -13.79 -15.76 17.88
CA GLU A 32 -14.71 -15.31 18.92
C GLU A 32 -16.03 -16.10 18.89
N LEU A 33 -16.57 -16.37 17.70
CA LEU A 33 -17.77 -17.18 17.53
C LEU A 33 -17.56 -18.61 18.06
N LEU A 34 -16.44 -19.24 17.74
CA LEU A 34 -16.07 -20.56 18.27
C LEU A 34 -15.93 -20.54 19.80
N CYS A 35 -15.39 -19.45 20.36
CA CYS A 35 -15.31 -19.26 21.80
C CYS A 35 -16.70 -19.17 22.46
N ARG A 36 -17.64 -18.44 21.85
CA ARG A 36 -19.02 -18.31 22.34
C ARG A 36 -19.79 -19.62 22.22
N GLN A 37 -19.72 -20.29 21.07
CA GLN A 37 -20.34 -21.61 20.87
C GLN A 37 -19.82 -22.63 21.90
N LYS A 38 -18.54 -22.62 22.26
CA LYS A 38 -18.01 -23.46 23.35
C LYS A 38 -18.74 -23.23 24.69
N HIS A 39 -19.02 -21.98 25.05
CA HIS A 39 -19.72 -21.66 26.29
C HIS A 39 -21.15 -22.22 26.29
N ASP A 40 -21.85 -22.08 25.17
CA ASP A 40 -23.21 -22.58 25.01
C ASP A 40 -23.26 -24.12 24.95
N PHE A 41 -22.33 -24.75 24.23
CA PHE A 41 -22.25 -26.22 24.10
C PHE A 41 -21.87 -26.91 25.41
N ALA A 42 -21.02 -26.32 26.26
CA ALA A 42 -20.61 -26.94 27.53
C ALA A 42 -21.79 -27.18 28.50
N SER A 43 -22.91 -26.48 28.32
CA SER A 43 -24.12 -26.64 29.15
C SER A 43 -24.98 -27.87 28.78
N ALA A 44 -24.71 -28.56 27.66
CA ALA A 44 -25.62 -29.54 27.06
C ALA A 44 -25.13 -31.01 27.05
N TRP A 45 -23.91 -31.33 27.51
CA TRP A 45 -23.36 -32.69 27.42
C TRP A 45 -23.39 -33.43 28.76
N SER A 46 -23.75 -34.73 28.72
CA SER A 46 -23.93 -35.58 29.92
C SER A 46 -22.78 -36.56 30.20
N ASN A 47 -21.75 -36.65 29.33
CA ASN A 47 -20.64 -37.60 29.52
C ASN A 47 -19.26 -36.92 29.40
N ALA A 48 -18.36 -37.27 30.34
CA ALA A 48 -17.04 -36.66 30.49
C ALA A 48 -16.06 -36.95 29.33
N LYS A 49 -16.27 -38.04 28.57
CA LYS A 49 -15.38 -38.40 27.44
C LYS A 49 -15.58 -37.47 26.25
N THR A 50 -16.82 -37.09 25.94
CA THR A 50 -17.08 -36.18 24.84
C THR A 50 -16.71 -34.74 25.19
N GLU A 51 -16.84 -34.35 26.46
CA GLU A 51 -16.36 -33.05 26.96
C GLU A 51 -14.83 -32.89 26.77
N ASP A 52 -14.04 -33.92 27.12
CA ASP A 52 -12.58 -33.89 26.94
C ASP A 52 -12.16 -33.84 25.48
N ALA A 53 -12.81 -34.61 24.61
CA ALA A 53 -12.55 -34.59 23.16
C ALA A 53 -12.87 -33.22 22.54
N TYR A 54 -13.99 -32.61 22.92
CA TYR A 54 -14.39 -31.28 22.46
C TYR A 54 -13.43 -30.19 22.95
N ARG A 55 -12.99 -30.27 24.21
CA ARG A 55 -11.98 -29.36 24.78
C ARG A 55 -10.68 -29.39 23.97
N LYS A 56 -10.14 -30.58 23.69
CA LYS A 56 -8.90 -30.77 22.91
C LYS A 56 -9.03 -30.24 21.49
N LEU A 57 -10.15 -30.52 20.81
CA LEU A 57 -10.40 -30.00 19.47
C LEU A 57 -10.42 -28.46 19.46
N ASN A 58 -11.11 -27.85 20.42
CA ASN A 58 -11.16 -26.40 20.54
C ASN A 58 -9.80 -25.76 20.80
N GLU A 59 -8.98 -26.35 21.67
CA GLU A 59 -7.61 -25.88 21.91
C GLU A 59 -6.76 -25.95 20.63
N ALA A 60 -6.89 -27.03 19.87
CA ALA A 60 -6.19 -27.19 18.59
C ALA A 60 -6.65 -26.15 17.56
N VAL A 61 -7.96 -25.90 17.45
CA VAL A 61 -8.53 -24.89 16.53
C VAL A 61 -8.08 -23.48 16.93
N ARG A 62 -8.18 -23.09 18.20
CA ARG A 62 -7.70 -21.80 18.69
C ARG A 62 -6.22 -21.59 18.41
N LYS A 63 -5.39 -22.62 18.66
CA LYS A 63 -3.95 -22.56 18.35
C LYS A 63 -3.72 -22.29 16.86
N LYS A 64 -4.46 -22.96 15.98
CA LYS A 64 -4.35 -22.76 14.52
C LYS A 64 -4.79 -21.40 14.05
N ILE A 65 -5.88 -20.86 14.61
CA ILE A 65 -6.33 -19.50 14.31
C ILE A 65 -5.25 -18.51 14.73
N LYS A 66 -4.75 -18.62 15.96
CA LYS A 66 -3.70 -17.73 16.49
C LYS A 66 -2.42 -17.74 15.64
N GLU A 67 -1.93 -18.93 15.26
CA GLU A 67 -0.79 -19.10 14.34
C GLU A 67 -1.02 -18.42 12.98
N THR A 68 -2.24 -18.53 12.45
CA THR A 68 -2.59 -17.94 11.14
C THR A 68 -2.72 -16.41 11.22
N THR A 69 -3.30 -15.89 12.31
CA THR A 69 -3.39 -14.46 12.59
C THR A 69 -2.01 -13.84 12.75
N GLU A 70 -1.10 -14.49 13.46
CA GLU A 70 0.30 -14.04 13.60
C GLU A 70 1.02 -14.02 12.25
N TYR A 71 0.85 -15.06 11.42
CA TYR A 71 1.42 -15.11 10.07
C TYR A 71 0.91 -13.98 9.17
N ALA A 72 -0.39 -13.69 9.21
CA ALA A 72 -0.98 -12.61 8.43
C ALA A 72 -0.54 -11.22 8.93
N ARG A 73 -0.32 -11.03 10.24
CA ARG A 73 0.29 -9.80 10.78
C ARG A 73 1.72 -9.60 10.27
N ASP A 74 2.55 -10.64 10.23
CA ASP A 74 3.90 -10.57 9.64
C ASP A 74 3.88 -10.18 8.14
N ILE A 75 2.91 -10.70 7.38
CA ILE A 75 2.71 -10.28 5.98
C ILE A 75 2.33 -8.80 5.90
N ASP A 76 1.40 -8.33 6.73
CA ASP A 76 0.97 -6.92 6.74
C ASP A 76 2.13 -5.96 7.07
N GLU A 77 2.96 -6.33 8.04
CA GLU A 77 4.17 -5.58 8.40
C GLU A 77 5.14 -5.50 7.22
N LYS A 78 5.38 -6.62 6.53
CA LYS A 78 6.23 -6.69 5.33
C LYS A 78 5.70 -5.83 4.18
N ILE A 79 4.40 -5.86 3.92
CA ILE A 79 3.75 -5.02 2.91
C ILE A 79 3.90 -3.55 3.28
N THR A 80 3.63 -3.19 4.54
CA THR A 80 3.75 -1.83 5.05
C THR A 80 5.18 -1.30 4.90
N ALA A 81 6.18 -2.12 5.26
CA ALA A 81 7.59 -1.77 5.08
C ALA A 81 7.94 -1.58 3.59
N ARG A 82 7.35 -2.40 2.71
CA ARG A 82 7.57 -2.28 1.25
C ARG A 82 6.97 -0.99 0.68
N ILE A 83 5.75 -0.62 1.09
CA ILE A 83 5.12 0.65 0.71
C ILE A 83 6.02 1.83 1.11
N LYS A 84 6.45 1.89 2.38
CA LYS A 84 7.33 2.97 2.87
C LYS A 84 8.63 3.09 2.06
N ARG A 85 9.25 1.97 1.70
CA ARG A 85 10.46 1.97 0.86
C ARG A 85 10.18 2.53 -0.54
N ILE A 86 9.06 2.17 -1.14
CA ILE A 86 8.65 2.67 -2.46
C ILE A 86 8.39 4.19 -2.40
N GLU A 87 7.65 4.66 -1.40
CA GLU A 87 7.37 6.08 -1.21
C GLU A 87 8.65 6.90 -0.97
N ALA A 88 9.60 6.36 -0.22
CA ALA A 88 10.89 6.99 -0.01
C ALA A 88 11.69 7.11 -1.32
N ALA A 89 11.70 6.05 -2.14
CA ALA A 89 12.35 6.06 -3.46
C ALA A 89 11.68 7.07 -4.41
N TYR A 90 10.34 7.11 -4.44
CA TYR A 90 9.59 8.12 -5.17
C TYR A 90 9.97 9.54 -4.74
N LYS A 91 9.98 9.81 -3.42
CA LYS A 91 10.34 11.13 -2.88
C LYS A 91 11.76 11.52 -3.26
N ALA A 92 12.72 10.61 -3.15
CA ALA A 92 14.11 10.87 -3.50
C ALA A 92 14.28 11.21 -4.98
N GLU A 93 13.69 10.41 -5.88
CA GLU A 93 13.77 10.64 -7.33
C GLU A 93 13.02 11.91 -7.76
N TYR A 94 11.90 12.22 -7.11
CA TYR A 94 11.20 13.47 -7.34
C TYR A 94 12.03 14.67 -6.89
N GLN A 95 12.63 14.64 -5.69
CA GLN A 95 13.44 15.77 -5.20
C GLN A 95 14.70 15.99 -6.05
N SER A 96 15.35 14.94 -6.54
CA SER A 96 16.54 15.08 -7.38
C SER A 96 16.24 15.77 -8.72
N ASN A 97 15.00 15.70 -9.19
CA ASN A 97 14.57 16.26 -10.47
C ASN A 97 13.66 17.49 -10.34
N ARG A 98 13.36 17.93 -9.11
CA ARG A 98 12.39 19.01 -8.89
C ARG A 98 12.84 20.37 -9.45
N SER A 99 14.14 20.59 -9.63
CA SER A 99 14.67 21.85 -10.19
C SER A 99 14.16 22.14 -11.60
N TYR A 100 13.79 21.12 -12.38
CA TYR A 100 13.18 21.30 -13.70
C TYR A 100 11.81 21.98 -13.65
N THR A 101 11.15 22.04 -12.50
CA THR A 101 9.81 22.65 -12.36
C THR A 101 9.85 24.14 -12.05
N TRP A 102 11.04 24.72 -11.82
CA TRP A 102 11.17 26.11 -11.41
C TRP A 102 10.64 27.09 -12.48
N ARG A 103 10.21 28.26 -12.00
CA ARG A 103 9.67 29.32 -12.85
C ARG A 103 10.78 29.86 -13.76
N ILE A 104 10.43 30.08 -15.03
CA ILE A 104 11.28 30.71 -16.02
C ILE A 104 11.22 32.23 -15.77
N ALA A 105 12.36 32.80 -15.41
CA ALA A 105 12.51 34.24 -15.14
C ALA A 105 12.71 35.09 -16.42
N GLU A 106 12.13 34.66 -17.54
CA GLU A 106 12.23 35.37 -18.82
C GLU A 106 10.99 36.25 -19.02
N ILE A 107 11.22 37.52 -19.34
CA ILE A 107 10.14 38.51 -19.54
C ILE A 107 9.79 38.61 -21.03
N ASP A 108 10.77 38.41 -21.91
CA ASP A 108 10.54 38.42 -23.35
C ASP A 108 9.65 37.21 -23.74
N PRO A 109 8.47 37.43 -24.36
CA PRO A 109 7.52 36.36 -24.64
C PRO A 109 8.06 35.28 -25.58
N ILE A 110 8.91 35.67 -26.55
CA ILE A 110 9.47 34.74 -27.54
C ILE A 110 10.51 33.86 -26.85
N LYS A 111 11.43 34.46 -26.10
CA LYS A 111 12.45 33.73 -25.34
C LYS A 111 11.83 32.87 -24.25
N PHE A 112 10.75 33.33 -23.61
CA PHE A 112 10.01 32.55 -22.62
C PHE A 112 9.47 31.28 -23.27
N LYS A 113 8.77 31.40 -24.41
CA LYS A 113 8.20 30.26 -25.13
C LYS A 113 9.26 29.25 -25.57
N GLN A 114 10.42 29.74 -26.02
CA GLN A 114 11.57 28.88 -26.37
C GLN A 114 12.06 28.09 -25.15
N LYS A 115 12.39 28.77 -24.04
CA LYS A 115 12.84 28.13 -22.78
C LYS A 115 11.80 27.16 -22.22
N TYR A 116 10.52 27.51 -22.34
CA TYR A 116 9.42 26.66 -21.89
C TYR A 116 9.41 25.33 -22.66
N ASN A 117 9.48 25.38 -23.99
CA ASN A 117 9.48 24.18 -24.83
C ASN A 117 10.74 23.34 -24.63
N GLU A 118 11.92 23.96 -24.49
CA GLU A 118 13.16 23.25 -24.20
C GLU A 118 13.07 22.47 -22.88
N ARG A 119 12.59 23.12 -21.82
CA ARG A 119 12.47 22.47 -20.51
C ARG A 119 11.39 21.40 -20.48
N LEU A 120 10.28 21.61 -21.19
CA LEU A 120 9.25 20.59 -21.36
C LEU A 120 9.80 19.36 -22.08
N ASN A 121 10.60 19.55 -23.13
CA ASN A 121 11.29 18.44 -23.82
C ASN A 121 12.26 17.72 -22.88
N GLN A 122 13.07 18.46 -22.11
CA GLN A 122 13.97 17.86 -21.10
C GLN A 122 13.19 16.98 -20.10
N LEU A 123 12.04 17.45 -19.61
CA LEU A 123 11.17 16.69 -18.71
C LEU A 123 10.56 15.44 -19.39
N SER A 124 10.16 15.54 -20.65
CA SER A 124 9.59 14.42 -21.41
C SER A 124 10.59 13.27 -21.59
N TYR A 125 11.86 13.60 -21.84
CA TYR A 125 12.94 12.62 -22.04
C TYR A 125 13.69 12.25 -20.75
N LEU A 126 13.28 12.79 -19.60
CA LEU A 126 13.90 12.46 -18.32
C LEU A 126 13.79 10.95 -18.03
N SER A 127 14.92 10.33 -17.69
CA SER A 127 14.97 8.92 -17.31
C SER A 127 14.60 8.75 -15.84
N CYS A 128 13.30 8.76 -15.55
CA CYS A 128 12.73 8.53 -14.23
C CYS A 128 11.44 7.71 -14.33
N ASP A 129 10.91 7.30 -13.17
CA ASP A 129 9.65 6.58 -13.09
C ASP A 129 8.48 7.41 -13.67
N GLY A 130 7.52 6.72 -14.29
CA GLY A 130 6.40 7.36 -14.98
C GLY A 130 5.55 8.26 -14.08
N SER A 131 5.36 7.90 -12.80
CA SER A 131 4.58 8.73 -11.88
C SER A 131 5.34 10.00 -11.46
N VAL A 132 6.66 9.89 -11.24
CA VAL A 132 7.55 11.04 -10.97
C VAL A 132 7.54 12.00 -12.16
N LYS A 133 7.75 11.48 -13.38
CA LYS A 133 7.71 12.29 -14.62
C LYS A 133 6.40 13.05 -14.75
N THR A 134 5.28 12.36 -14.56
CA THR A 134 3.94 12.95 -14.64
C THR A 134 3.77 14.08 -13.62
N ARG A 135 4.24 13.88 -12.39
CA ARG A 135 4.19 14.91 -11.34
C ARG A 135 5.03 16.14 -11.69
N LEU A 136 6.26 15.94 -12.16
CA LEU A 136 7.17 17.03 -12.53
C LEU A 136 6.60 17.87 -13.69
N ILE A 137 6.08 17.23 -14.74
CA ILE A 137 5.46 17.93 -15.88
C ILE A 137 4.25 18.75 -15.42
N LYS A 138 3.41 18.19 -14.55
CA LYS A 138 2.25 18.90 -13.99
C LYS A 138 2.68 20.15 -13.22
N GLU A 139 3.66 20.03 -12.32
CA GLU A 139 4.15 21.15 -11.53
C GLU A 139 4.86 22.20 -12.39
N PHE A 140 5.68 21.78 -13.36
CA PHE A 140 6.33 22.70 -14.31
C PHE A 140 5.29 23.56 -15.06
N ARG A 141 4.23 22.94 -15.57
CA ARG A 141 3.12 23.64 -16.25
C ARG A 141 2.41 24.62 -15.32
N GLN A 142 2.21 24.26 -14.05
CA GLN A 142 1.58 25.12 -13.06
C GLN A 142 2.44 26.34 -12.72
N ASN A 143 3.75 26.13 -12.53
CA ASN A 143 4.69 27.19 -12.17
C ASN A 143 4.97 28.17 -13.33
N ASN A 144 4.76 27.72 -14.58
CA ASN A 144 5.05 28.48 -15.80
C ASN A 144 3.80 28.76 -16.64
N PHE A 145 2.61 28.75 -16.02
CA PHE A 145 1.38 29.13 -16.70
C PHE A 145 1.45 30.61 -17.07
N LEU A 146 1.33 30.92 -18.36
CA LEU A 146 1.24 32.30 -18.85
C LEU A 146 -0.12 32.87 -18.42
N LYS A 147 -0.08 33.91 -17.58
CA LYS A 147 -1.23 34.81 -17.37
C LYS A 147 -1.20 35.91 -18.40
#